data_AF-A0A419ED99-F1
#
_entry.id   AF-A0A419ED99-F1
#
_cell.length_a   1.000
_cell.length_b   1.000
_cell.length_c   1.000
_cell.angle_alpha   90.00
_cell.angle_beta   90.00
_cell.angle_gamma   90.00
#
_symmetry.space_group_name_H-M   'P 1'
#
loop_
_entity.id
_entity.type
_entity.pdbx_description
1 polymer ?
#
loop_
_entity_poly.entity_id
_entity_poly.type
_entity_poly.pdbx_seq_one_letter_code
_entity_poly.pdbx_strand_id
1 'polypeptide(L)'
;MAGGLRPANSNLPVIAPISLVVSASICVLVYVHFLQSFGLSVSRVAAGVFVYLTLAWITYSLTVYILDKYLHHSRASLMASIGFWSVISALLTLHILPIPHFPLSPLFRPTSELEIRITFPESTMKEVQLRGVWLDIDDERLSYADFDLSAEWVGRSGRYFIDPALRGELFWRGKIAERAKLTIFPMSIPANITVLWDGEVNSALLDGTPVSFVRRSPTPVSYYAAIIVARFFVVFYTLFVFFSMFVSVAPQSQRIIVPIFLLTLGLLLVCAHFQSDDVKNRLDLQISYHLAILSGEAPSPWQYRVFSEWILAGLMGLLSPLGYERSFYFASMAIRIIQNILIYFLSYSYFRKLNHSASVALIGILFLSGSLLTSYYNTGISLNTYFDLIFYLVSIHLILNRSFRWLPLIMVFAALNRETSGMIPILALLANLDLEDRRSKVGFVLGALTSWTLVFFGLRVIYLDREIFIPYGQQPGIPLLVYNLFPPPYMAFLRFFSVIPILALAVFMRWNSMLKRFFIVMVPLWVAVHLVASVIAETRLFLVPQIIVFIPSFLTFVQIVWEKTVEGKSLSRNETVRNI
;
A
#
# COMPACT_ATOMS: atom_id res chain seq x y z
N MET A 1 43.53 -17.17 36.30
CA MET A 1 42.25 -16.78 35.65
C MET A 1 41.89 -15.35 36.02
N ALA A 2 42.67 -14.37 35.57
CA ALA A 2 42.31 -12.95 35.63
C ALA A 2 41.98 -12.52 34.20
N GLY A 3 40.73 -12.74 33.79
CA GLY A 3 40.24 -12.21 32.51
C GLY A 3 40.15 -10.69 32.65
N GLY A 4 41.16 -9.98 32.16
CA GLY A 4 41.16 -8.52 32.15
C GLY A 4 39.90 -8.02 31.45
N LEU A 5 39.04 -7.34 32.20
CA LEU A 5 37.89 -6.61 31.66
C LEU A 5 38.44 -5.64 30.60
N ARG A 6 38.27 -5.98 29.32
CA ARG A 6 38.52 -5.02 28.25
C ARG A 6 37.63 -3.81 28.53
N PRO A 7 38.15 -2.58 28.44
CA PRO A 7 37.36 -1.39 28.77
C PRO A 7 36.12 -1.37 27.89
N ALA A 8 34.95 -1.42 28.53
CA ALA A 8 33.63 -1.59 27.91
C ALA A 8 33.20 -0.43 26.96
N ASN A 9 34.09 0.50 26.63
CA ASN A 9 33.74 1.81 26.10
C ASN A 9 34.28 2.14 24.69
N SER A 10 34.93 1.22 23.98
CA SER A 10 35.49 1.55 22.64
C SER A 10 34.41 1.83 21.57
N ASN A 11 33.16 1.40 21.78
CA ASN A 11 32.06 1.56 20.82
C ASN A 11 31.14 2.77 21.11
N LEU A 12 31.29 3.44 22.26
CA LEU A 12 30.48 4.60 22.65
C LEU A 12 30.30 5.68 21.56
N PRO A 13 31.35 6.07 20.80
CA PRO A 13 31.21 7.11 19.77
C PRO A 13 30.35 6.71 18.55
N VAL A 14 30.02 5.42 18.37
CA VAL A 14 29.12 4.95 17.30
C VAL A 14 27.67 4.85 17.81
N ILE A 15 27.50 4.48 19.08
CA ILE A 15 26.19 4.19 19.67
C ILE A 15 25.36 5.45 19.87
N ALA A 16 25.96 6.48 20.47
CA ALA A 16 25.25 7.70 20.80
C ALA A 16 24.66 8.40 19.55
N PRO A 17 25.39 8.55 18.42
CA PRO A 17 24.82 9.12 17.20
C PRO A 17 23.64 8.33 16.65
N ILE A 18 23.72 6.98 16.61
CA ILE A 18 22.64 6.13 16.08
C ILE A 18 21.37 6.32 16.93
N SER A 19 21.49 6.24 18.25
CA SER A 19 20.35 6.41 19.16
C SER A 19 19.72 7.79 19.03
N LEU A 20 20.52 8.86 18.94
CA LEU A 20 20.02 10.22 18.77
C LEU A 20 19.27 10.39 17.44
N VAL A 21 19.84 9.93 16.31
CA VAL A 21 19.21 10.04 14.99
C VAL A 21 17.89 9.27 14.92
N VAL A 22 17.88 8.04 15.45
CA VAL A 22 16.67 7.21 15.47
C VAL A 22 15.59 7.85 16.33
N SER A 23 15.94 8.34 17.51
CA SER A 23 14.96 8.93 18.43
C SER A 23 14.39 10.23 17.89
N ALA A 24 15.22 11.05 17.24
CA ALA A 24 14.77 12.22 16.51
C ALA A 24 13.80 11.82 15.40
N SER A 25 14.12 10.77 14.65
CA SER A 25 13.27 10.25 13.58
C SER A 25 11.92 9.74 14.09
N ILE A 26 11.90 8.96 15.17
CA ILE A 26 10.63 8.50 15.79
C ILE A 26 9.82 9.70 16.26
N CYS A 27 10.45 10.70 16.87
CA CYS A 27 9.73 11.88 17.36
C CYS A 27 9.18 12.76 16.25
N VAL A 28 9.90 12.88 15.12
CA VAL A 28 9.36 13.51 13.91
C VAL A 28 8.12 12.74 13.45
N LEU A 29 8.16 11.41 13.39
CA LEU A 29 7.00 10.62 12.95
C LEU A 29 5.83 10.68 13.93
N VAL A 30 6.08 10.58 15.24
CA VAL A 30 5.05 10.73 16.28
C VAL A 30 4.45 12.13 16.22
N TYR A 31 5.28 13.16 16.02
CA TYR A 31 4.81 14.53 15.87
C TYR A 31 3.88 14.66 14.65
N VAL A 32 4.32 14.15 13.50
CA VAL A 32 3.56 14.16 12.25
C VAL A 32 2.25 13.39 12.39
N HIS A 33 2.26 12.20 12.99
CA HIS A 33 1.08 11.33 13.04
C HIS A 33 0.09 11.65 14.18
N PHE A 34 0.58 12.15 15.33
CA PHE A 34 -0.25 12.27 16.55
C PHE A 34 -0.33 13.70 17.09
N LEU A 35 0.70 14.53 16.90
CA LEU A 35 0.76 15.85 17.53
C LEU A 35 0.38 17.01 16.60
N GLN A 36 0.08 16.75 15.31
CA GLN A 36 -0.42 17.74 14.33
C GLN A 36 -1.84 18.25 14.58
N SER A 37 -2.26 18.45 15.84
CA SER A 37 -3.53 19.13 16.12
C SER A 37 -3.34 20.65 16.18
N PHE A 38 -4.43 21.40 16.00
CA PHE A 38 -4.53 22.85 15.77
C PHE A 38 -3.90 23.81 16.81
N GLY A 39 -3.13 23.33 17.80
CA GLY A 39 -2.49 24.18 18.79
C GLY A 39 -1.14 23.64 19.28
N LEU A 40 -0.10 24.46 19.14
CA LEU A 40 1.12 24.32 19.94
C LEU A 40 0.77 24.72 21.38
N SER A 41 0.51 23.74 22.24
CA SER A 41 0.44 23.98 23.69
C SER A 41 1.78 23.60 24.33
N VAL A 42 2.17 24.34 25.38
CA VAL A 42 3.36 24.01 26.18
C VAL A 42 3.31 22.57 26.70
N SER A 43 2.11 22.08 27.06
CA SER A 43 1.90 20.69 27.49
C SER A 43 2.19 19.66 26.40
N ARG A 44 1.87 19.94 25.14
CA ARG A 44 2.18 19.06 24.00
C ARG A 44 3.66 19.08 23.65
N VAL A 45 4.30 20.25 23.72
CA VAL A 45 5.75 20.37 23.53
C VAL A 45 6.48 19.58 24.62
N ALA A 46 6.09 19.76 25.89
CA ALA A 46 6.65 19.02 27.01
C ALA A 46 6.42 17.50 26.87
N ALA A 47 5.22 17.07 26.48
CA ALA A 47 4.93 15.66 26.21
C ALA A 47 5.78 15.11 25.05
N GLY A 48 5.96 15.87 23.98
CA GLY A 48 6.83 15.51 22.86
C GLY A 48 8.30 15.36 23.27
N VAL A 49 8.82 16.29 24.08
CA VAL A 49 10.19 16.21 24.65
C VAL A 49 10.32 14.99 25.57
N PHE A 50 9.33 14.73 26.42
CA PHE A 50 9.33 13.55 27.29
C PHE A 50 9.37 12.26 26.48
N VAL A 51 8.48 12.10 25.49
CA VAL A 51 8.46 10.95 24.58
C VAL A 51 9.81 10.80 23.86
N TYR A 52 10.42 11.90 23.42
CA TYR A 52 11.76 11.89 22.81
C TYR A 52 12.84 11.37 23.74
N LEU A 53 12.92 11.89 24.97
CA LEU A 53 13.93 11.45 25.94
C LEU A 53 13.74 9.99 26.34
N THR A 54 12.49 9.53 26.52
CA THR A 54 12.19 8.12 26.81
C THR A 54 12.61 7.22 25.65
N LEU A 55 12.26 7.56 24.41
CA LEU A 55 12.66 6.79 23.23
C LEU A 55 14.17 6.81 23.00
N ALA A 56 14.84 7.94 23.26
CA ALA A 56 16.30 8.05 23.23
C ALA A 56 16.95 7.10 24.23
N TRP A 57 16.45 7.07 25.47
CA TRP A 57 16.99 6.17 26.47
C TRP A 57 16.74 4.68 26.11
N ILE A 58 15.53 4.33 25.64
CA ILE A 58 15.21 2.95 25.23
C ILE A 58 16.09 2.52 24.06
N THR A 59 16.16 3.33 23.00
CA THR A 59 16.98 3.01 21.81
C THR A 59 18.46 2.95 22.18
N TYR A 60 18.96 3.83 23.03
CA TYR A 60 20.35 3.78 23.50
C TYR A 60 20.62 2.45 24.21
N SER A 61 19.84 2.12 25.23
CA SER A 61 19.98 0.90 26.02
C SER A 61 19.91 -0.36 25.16
N LEU A 62 18.98 -0.39 24.20
CA LEU A 62 18.81 -1.51 23.28
C LEU A 62 19.98 -1.66 22.31
N THR A 63 20.50 -0.55 21.79
CA THR A 63 21.65 -0.54 20.88
C THR A 63 22.93 -0.97 21.60
N VAL A 64 23.15 -0.49 22.83
CA VAL A 64 24.25 -0.93 23.70
C VAL A 64 24.18 -2.44 23.91
N TYR A 65 23.01 -2.95 24.32
CA TYR A 65 22.80 -4.38 24.53
C TYR A 65 23.10 -5.21 23.28
N ILE A 66 22.60 -4.76 22.12
CA ILE A 66 22.81 -5.47 20.86
C ILE A 66 24.29 -5.48 20.45
N LEU A 67 24.96 -4.33 20.56
CA LEU A 67 26.36 -4.22 20.16
C LEU A 67 27.28 -5.01 21.07
N ASP A 68 27.05 -4.97 22.37
CA ASP A 68 27.83 -5.73 23.35
C ASP A 68 27.63 -7.23 23.12
N LYS A 69 26.38 -7.69 22.99
CA LYS A 69 26.07 -9.12 22.93
C LYS A 69 26.34 -9.76 21.56
N TYR A 70 26.12 -9.03 20.46
CA TYR A 70 26.09 -9.62 19.12
C TYR A 70 27.20 -9.15 18.20
N LEU A 71 27.86 -8.04 18.53
CA LEU A 71 28.88 -7.42 17.68
C LEU A 71 30.24 -7.38 18.37
N HIS A 72 30.58 -8.48 19.07
CA HIS A 72 31.97 -8.82 19.44
C HIS A 72 32.88 -9.07 18.22
N HIS A 73 32.31 -9.09 17.01
CA HIS A 73 33.05 -9.21 15.75
C HIS A 73 33.77 -7.90 15.39
N SER A 74 34.72 -7.99 14.46
CA SER A 74 35.52 -6.86 14.01
C SER A 74 34.65 -5.67 13.55
N ARG A 75 35.16 -4.45 13.71
CA ARG A 75 34.50 -3.20 13.24
C ARG A 75 34.03 -3.28 11.79
N ALA A 76 34.71 -4.07 10.95
CA ALA A 76 34.35 -4.30 9.56
C ALA A 76 33.00 -5.04 9.41
N SER A 77 32.73 -6.07 10.23
CA SER A 77 31.46 -6.81 10.20
C SER A 77 30.29 -5.94 10.65
N LEU A 78 30.50 -5.10 11.67
CA LEU A 78 29.51 -4.12 12.09
C LEU A 78 29.13 -3.17 10.94
N MET A 79 30.13 -2.57 10.28
CA MET A 79 29.89 -1.64 9.18
C MET A 79 29.22 -2.32 7.99
N ALA A 80 29.57 -3.58 7.70
CA ALA A 80 28.91 -4.36 6.67
C ALA A 80 27.43 -4.66 6.99
N SER A 81 27.12 -4.96 8.26
CA SER A 81 25.74 -5.16 8.73
C SER A 81 24.92 -3.86 8.66
N ILE A 82 25.49 -2.74 9.12
CA ILE A 82 24.86 -1.41 9.00
C ILE A 82 24.59 -1.08 7.53
N GLY A 83 25.58 -1.29 6.65
CA GLY A 83 25.42 -1.08 5.21
C GLY A 83 24.32 -1.94 4.61
N PHE A 84 24.28 -3.24 4.94
CA PHE A 84 23.24 -4.16 4.49
C PHE A 84 21.84 -3.68 4.91
N TRP A 85 21.64 -3.39 6.19
CA TRP A 85 20.34 -2.95 6.70
C TRP A 85 19.93 -1.59 6.16
N SER A 86 20.89 -0.69 5.90
CA SER A 86 20.62 0.61 5.27
C SER A 86 20.05 0.41 3.87
N VAL A 87 20.64 -0.49 3.07
CA VAL A 87 20.11 -0.84 1.75
C VAL A 87 18.71 -1.42 1.86
N ILE A 88 18.51 -2.47 2.67
CA ILE A 88 17.18 -3.11 2.84
C ILE A 88 16.12 -2.09 3.26
N SER A 89 16.47 -1.16 4.14
CA SER A 89 15.56 -0.13 4.63
C SER A 89 15.23 0.91 3.57
N ALA A 90 16.20 1.32 2.74
CA ALA A 90 15.94 2.18 1.60
C ALA A 90 14.94 1.54 0.63
N LEU A 91 15.13 0.24 0.36
CA LEU A 91 14.25 -0.53 -0.52
C LEU A 91 12.82 -0.67 0.04
N LEU A 92 12.70 -0.96 1.34
CA LEU A 92 11.40 -1.07 2.02
C LEU A 92 10.72 0.28 2.21
N THR A 93 11.48 1.35 2.38
CA THR A 93 10.94 2.71 2.52
C THR A 93 10.12 3.07 1.29
N LEU A 94 10.53 2.68 0.08
CA LEU A 94 9.72 2.88 -1.14
C LEU A 94 8.30 2.26 -1.06
N HIS A 95 8.12 1.16 -0.33
CA HIS A 95 6.80 0.56 -0.10
C HIS A 95 6.03 1.21 1.06
N ILE A 96 6.74 1.76 2.05
CA ILE A 96 6.18 2.44 3.23
C ILE A 96 6.00 3.95 2.95
N LEU A 97 6.26 4.39 1.72
CA LEU A 97 6.11 5.77 1.22
C LEU A 97 4.83 6.07 0.41
N PRO A 98 3.65 5.48 0.65
CA PRO A 98 2.50 6.38 0.67
C PRO A 98 2.78 7.28 1.88
N ILE A 99 3.46 8.41 1.66
CA ILE A 99 3.37 9.52 2.59
C ILE A 99 1.90 9.90 2.46
N PRO A 100 1.05 9.68 3.48
CA PRO A 100 -0.25 10.32 3.48
C PRO A 100 -0.04 11.78 3.06
N HIS A 101 -0.99 12.34 2.33
CA HIS A 101 -1.11 13.79 2.25
C HIS A 101 -1.33 14.25 3.70
N PHE A 102 -0.24 14.48 4.42
CA PHE A 102 -0.31 14.97 5.77
C PHE A 102 -0.69 16.43 5.60
N PRO A 103 -1.82 16.86 6.18
CA PRO A 103 -2.08 18.27 6.24
C PRO A 103 -0.83 18.92 6.82
N LEU A 104 -0.32 19.94 6.12
CA LEU A 104 0.76 20.74 6.67
C LEU A 104 0.36 21.08 8.11
N SER A 105 1.27 20.81 9.05
CA SER A 105 1.11 21.31 10.43
C SER A 105 0.68 22.77 10.31
N PRO A 106 -0.25 23.27 11.14
CA PRO A 106 -0.65 24.68 11.13
C PRO A 106 0.54 25.65 11.17
N LEU A 107 1.69 25.19 11.67
CA LEU A 107 2.98 25.90 11.61
C LEU A 107 3.53 26.14 10.21
N PHE A 108 3.36 25.19 9.29
CA PHE A 108 3.90 25.22 7.93
C PHE A 108 2.86 25.57 6.87
N ARG A 109 1.59 25.77 7.26
CA ARG A 109 0.56 26.28 6.35
C ARG A 109 0.92 27.71 5.97
N PRO A 110 1.08 28.02 4.67
CA PRO A 110 1.28 29.41 4.27
C PRO A 110 0.03 30.20 4.62
N THR A 111 0.23 31.45 5.04
CA THR A 111 -0.86 32.41 5.05
C THR A 111 -1.25 32.67 3.61
N SER A 112 -2.54 32.56 3.33
CA SER A 112 -3.13 32.82 2.03
C SER A 112 -4.03 34.04 2.13
N GLU A 113 -4.01 34.82 1.07
CA GLU A 113 -4.83 36.00 0.90
C GLU A 113 -5.79 35.73 -0.25
N LEU A 114 -7.08 35.82 0.08
CA LEU A 114 -8.18 35.58 -0.83
C LEU A 114 -9.02 36.85 -0.93
N GLU A 115 -9.13 37.39 -2.13
CA GLU A 115 -9.98 38.52 -2.46
C GLU A 115 -10.97 38.11 -3.54
N ILE A 116 -12.26 38.28 -3.28
CA ILE A 116 -13.34 37.95 -4.21
C ILE A 116 -14.01 39.26 -4.61
N ARG A 117 -13.87 39.64 -5.88
CA ARG A 117 -14.50 40.82 -6.47
C ARG A 117 -15.71 40.39 -7.25
N ILE A 118 -16.84 41.03 -6.99
CA ILE A 118 -18.13 40.75 -7.60
C ILE A 118 -18.59 42.00 -8.33
N THR A 119 -18.79 41.90 -9.64
CA THR A 119 -19.36 42.98 -10.48
C THR A 119 -20.56 42.47 -11.28
N PHE A 120 -21.52 43.35 -11.55
CA PHE A 120 -22.75 42.99 -12.25
C PHE A 120 -22.79 43.65 -13.64
N PRO A 121 -23.10 42.92 -14.72
CA PRO A 121 -23.04 43.44 -16.08
C PRO A 121 -24.16 44.45 -16.42
N GLU A 122 -25.34 44.39 -15.80
CA GLU A 122 -26.45 45.33 -16.04
C GLU A 122 -27.27 45.61 -14.77
N SER A 123 -27.58 46.88 -14.50
CA SER A 123 -28.30 47.33 -13.30
C SER A 123 -29.77 47.68 -13.59
N THR A 124 -30.69 46.82 -13.17
CA THR A 124 -32.14 47.11 -13.17
C THR A 124 -32.80 46.82 -11.82
N MET A 125 -32.12 46.13 -10.90
CA MET A 125 -32.62 45.77 -9.57
C MET A 125 -31.99 46.66 -8.50
N LYS A 126 -32.76 47.00 -7.46
CA LYS A 126 -32.30 47.88 -6.38
C LYS A 126 -31.26 47.23 -5.46
N GLU A 127 -31.33 45.92 -5.23
CA GLU A 127 -30.41 45.21 -4.31
C GLU A 127 -30.27 43.73 -4.71
N VAL A 128 -29.05 43.18 -4.60
CA VAL A 128 -28.76 41.75 -4.83
C VAL A 128 -28.26 41.12 -3.55
N GLN A 129 -28.84 39.97 -3.17
CA GLN A 129 -28.46 39.24 -1.96
C GLN A 129 -27.27 38.31 -2.23
N LEU A 130 -26.26 38.34 -1.36
CA LEU A 130 -25.23 37.30 -1.30
C LEU A 130 -25.84 36.00 -0.78
N ARG A 131 -25.95 34.98 -1.65
CA ARG A 131 -26.59 33.69 -1.31
C ARG A 131 -25.65 32.69 -0.64
N GLY A 132 -24.35 32.71 -0.96
CA GLY A 132 -23.38 31.84 -0.32
C GLY A 132 -21.98 31.94 -0.93
N VAL A 133 -21.00 32.08 -0.07
CA VAL A 133 -19.57 31.91 -0.37
C VAL A 133 -19.05 30.94 0.69
N TRP A 134 -18.58 29.77 0.27
CA TRP A 134 -18.03 28.76 1.16
C TRP A 134 -16.58 28.52 0.81
N LEU A 135 -15.71 28.55 1.82
CA LEU A 135 -14.32 28.16 1.70
C LEU A 135 -14.11 26.90 2.54
N ASP A 136 -14.06 25.76 1.86
CA ASP A 136 -13.73 24.47 2.47
C ASP A 136 -12.20 24.37 2.63
N ILE A 137 -11.72 24.25 3.87
CA ILE A 137 -10.30 24.10 4.24
C ILE A 137 -10.16 22.83 5.10
N ASP A 138 -9.70 21.73 4.51
CA ASP A 138 -9.73 20.40 5.14
C ASP A 138 -11.13 20.04 5.67
N ASP A 139 -11.29 19.92 6.99
CA ASP A 139 -12.52 19.58 7.71
C ASP A 139 -13.28 20.84 8.19
N GLU A 140 -12.74 22.05 7.97
CA GLU A 140 -13.39 23.30 8.34
C GLU A 140 -14.08 23.92 7.11
N ARG A 141 -15.31 24.39 7.30
CA ARG A 141 -16.05 25.16 6.28
C ARG A 141 -16.28 26.56 6.79
N LEU A 142 -15.64 27.52 6.15
CA LEU A 142 -15.87 28.94 6.38
C LEU A 142 -16.98 29.42 5.46
N SER A 143 -17.85 30.26 5.98
CA SER A 143 -18.95 30.91 5.26
C SER A 143 -18.60 32.37 4.97
N TYR A 144 -19.42 33.07 4.19
CA TYR A 144 -19.23 34.51 3.93
C TYR A 144 -19.20 35.36 5.21
N ALA A 145 -19.72 34.86 6.34
CA ALA A 145 -19.68 35.55 7.62
C ALA A 145 -18.27 35.59 8.24
N ASP A 146 -17.37 34.71 7.78
CA ASP A 146 -15.97 34.61 8.21
C ASP A 146 -15.03 35.46 7.33
N PHE A 147 -15.58 36.24 6.39
CA PHE A 147 -14.85 37.13 5.49
C PHE A 147 -15.03 38.58 5.94
N ASP A 148 -13.98 39.38 5.75
CA ASP A 148 -14.06 40.82 5.85
C ASP A 148 -14.77 41.37 4.59
N LEU A 149 -15.99 41.86 4.74
CA LEU A 149 -16.77 42.43 3.64
C LEU A 149 -16.43 43.91 3.44
N SER A 150 -16.37 44.34 2.18
CA SER A 150 -16.24 45.76 1.83
C SER A 150 -17.47 46.57 2.25
N ALA A 151 -17.33 47.89 2.36
CA ALA A 151 -18.36 48.79 2.90
C ALA A 151 -19.65 48.84 2.06
N GLU A 152 -19.58 48.40 0.80
CA GLU A 152 -20.71 48.31 -0.13
C GLU A 152 -21.71 47.21 0.25
N TRP A 153 -21.30 46.24 1.07
CA TRP A 153 -22.18 45.19 1.57
C TRP A 153 -23.00 45.66 2.77
N VAL A 154 -24.31 45.79 2.59
CA VAL A 154 -25.24 46.20 3.64
C VAL A 154 -25.84 44.97 4.33
N GLY A 155 -25.52 44.77 5.61
CA GLY A 155 -26.08 43.71 6.43
C GLY A 155 -27.50 44.01 6.90
N ARG A 156 -28.46 43.12 6.59
CA ARG A 156 -29.85 43.16 7.11
C ARG A 156 -30.29 41.76 7.52
N SER A 157 -30.60 41.58 8.81
CA SER A 157 -31.12 40.30 9.35
C SER A 157 -30.23 39.08 9.05
N GLY A 158 -28.91 39.22 9.18
CA GLY A 158 -27.94 38.14 8.91
C GLY A 158 -27.69 37.83 7.43
N ARG A 159 -28.23 38.65 6.53
CA ARG A 159 -28.00 38.58 5.08
C ARG A 159 -27.29 39.84 4.61
N TYR A 160 -26.45 39.72 3.60
CA TYR A 160 -25.74 40.85 3.01
C TYR A 160 -26.30 41.15 1.62
N PHE A 161 -26.52 42.43 1.37
CA PHE A 161 -27.05 42.96 0.11
C PHE A 161 -26.09 43.98 -0.48
N ILE A 162 -26.02 44.06 -1.80
CA ILE A 162 -25.23 45.07 -2.52
C ILE A 162 -26.06 45.69 -3.63
N ASP A 163 -25.85 46.98 -3.90
CA ASP A 163 -26.35 47.64 -5.09
C ASP A 163 -25.59 47.12 -6.33
N PRO A 164 -26.25 46.59 -7.38
CA PRO A 164 -25.59 46.10 -8.58
C PRO A 164 -24.69 47.11 -9.28
N ALA A 165 -24.89 48.41 -9.07
CA ALA A 165 -24.02 49.47 -9.61
C ALA A 165 -22.67 49.58 -8.88
N LEU A 166 -22.58 49.01 -7.67
CA LEU A 166 -21.36 49.00 -6.87
C LEU A 166 -20.60 47.67 -7.05
N ARG A 167 -19.31 47.71 -6.74
CA ARG A 167 -18.45 46.53 -6.72
C ARG A 167 -18.36 46.02 -5.29
N GLY A 168 -18.70 44.74 -5.11
CA GLY A 168 -18.60 44.08 -3.81
C GLY A 168 -17.29 43.34 -3.69
N GLU A 169 -16.62 43.46 -2.55
CA GLU A 169 -15.39 42.74 -2.27
C GLU A 169 -15.51 41.94 -0.97
N LEU A 170 -14.99 40.72 -0.99
CA LEU A 170 -14.83 39.90 0.20
C LEU A 170 -13.36 39.56 0.34
N PHE A 171 -12.82 39.81 1.52
CA PHE A 171 -11.43 39.54 1.86
C PHE A 171 -11.36 38.45 2.92
N TRP A 172 -10.46 37.52 2.73
CA TRP A 172 -10.11 36.55 3.75
C TRP A 172 -8.61 36.38 3.80
N ARG A 173 -8.07 36.41 5.02
CA ARG A 173 -6.67 36.16 5.30
C ARG A 173 -6.56 35.11 6.38
N GLY A 174 -6.00 33.97 6.02
CA GLY A 174 -5.85 32.87 6.95
C GLY A 174 -4.91 31.81 6.43
N LYS A 175 -4.78 30.73 7.18
CA LYS A 175 -3.91 29.61 6.78
C LYS A 175 -4.72 28.60 5.99
N ILE A 176 -4.37 28.41 4.72
CA ILE A 176 -4.97 27.34 3.91
C ILE A 176 -4.25 26.02 4.14
N ALA A 177 -5.00 24.95 4.05
CA ALA A 177 -4.46 23.61 4.02
C ALA A 177 -3.86 23.25 2.65
N GLU A 178 -3.47 21.98 2.48
CA GLU A 178 -2.96 21.47 1.20
C GLU A 178 -3.98 21.64 0.07
N ARG A 179 -5.27 21.54 0.40
CA ARG A 179 -6.36 21.77 -0.54
C ARG A 179 -7.41 22.68 0.08
N ALA A 180 -7.68 23.79 -0.59
CA ALA A 180 -8.79 24.66 -0.26
C ALA A 180 -9.73 24.75 -1.47
N LYS A 181 -11.04 24.70 -1.22
CA LYS A 181 -12.06 24.84 -2.26
C LYS A 181 -12.96 26.01 -1.91
N LEU A 182 -12.88 27.05 -2.72
CA LEU A 182 -13.83 28.15 -2.69
C LEU A 182 -15.00 27.79 -3.60
N THR A 183 -16.22 27.82 -3.07
CA THR A 183 -17.46 27.63 -3.83
C THR A 183 -18.33 28.87 -3.68
N ILE A 184 -18.70 29.48 -4.81
CA ILE A 184 -19.54 30.68 -4.86
C ILE A 184 -20.86 30.29 -5.49
N PHE A 185 -21.96 30.54 -4.77
CA PHE A 185 -23.31 30.16 -5.18
C PHE A 185 -23.97 31.26 -6.02
N PRO A 186 -24.76 30.89 -7.03
CA PRO A 186 -25.40 31.84 -7.94
C PRO A 186 -26.31 32.81 -7.18
N MET A 187 -26.28 34.08 -7.59
CA MET A 187 -27.11 35.15 -7.05
C MET A 187 -28.44 35.27 -7.82
N SER A 188 -29.26 36.27 -7.49
CA SER A 188 -30.52 36.52 -8.21
C SER A 188 -30.35 37.03 -9.64
N ILE A 189 -29.16 37.55 -9.97
CA ILE A 189 -28.78 37.99 -11.31
C ILE A 189 -27.37 37.48 -11.66
N PRO A 190 -27.02 37.35 -12.95
CA PRO A 190 -25.66 36.98 -13.35
C PRO A 190 -24.62 37.96 -12.81
N ALA A 191 -23.48 37.43 -12.36
CA ALA A 191 -22.39 38.23 -11.81
C ALA A 191 -21.04 37.80 -12.39
N ASN A 192 -20.19 38.78 -12.69
CA ASN A 192 -18.79 38.54 -13.01
C ASN A 192 -18.01 38.44 -11.69
N ILE A 193 -17.47 37.26 -11.44
CA ILE A 193 -16.66 36.98 -10.25
C ILE A 193 -15.21 37.01 -10.67
N THR A 194 -14.38 37.77 -9.94
CA THR A 194 -12.93 37.75 -10.07
C THR A 194 -12.33 37.38 -8.72
N VAL A 195 -11.69 36.23 -8.65
CA VAL A 195 -11.02 35.69 -7.46
C VAL A 195 -9.53 35.94 -7.61
N LEU A 196 -8.96 36.74 -6.70
CA LEU A 196 -7.53 36.90 -6.52
C LEU A 196 -7.13 36.01 -5.34
N TRP A 197 -6.45 34.91 -5.62
CA TRP A 197 -6.01 33.95 -4.61
C TRP A 197 -4.48 33.89 -4.61
N ASP A 198 -3.85 34.45 -3.59
CA ASP A 198 -2.38 34.58 -3.46
C ASP A 198 -1.73 35.27 -4.69
N GLY A 199 -2.41 36.28 -5.25
CA GLY A 199 -1.97 37.00 -6.45
C GLY A 199 -2.34 36.33 -7.78
N GLU A 200 -2.88 35.11 -7.79
CA GLU A 200 -3.44 34.51 -9.01
C GLU A 200 -4.87 34.98 -9.25
N VAL A 201 -5.10 35.57 -10.41
CA VAL A 201 -6.41 36.12 -10.80
C VAL A 201 -7.16 35.10 -11.65
N ASN A 202 -8.34 34.68 -11.20
CA ASN A 202 -9.25 33.83 -11.94
C ASN A 202 -10.60 34.52 -12.05
N SER A 203 -11.19 34.56 -13.24
CA SER A 203 -12.51 35.15 -13.45
C SER A 203 -13.50 34.12 -13.98
N ALA A 204 -14.75 34.21 -13.55
CA ALA A 204 -15.84 33.37 -14.03
C ALA A 204 -17.15 34.14 -14.04
N LEU A 205 -17.99 33.86 -15.03
CA LEU A 205 -19.38 34.31 -15.03
C LEU A 205 -20.20 33.34 -14.18
N LEU A 206 -20.89 33.87 -13.18
CA LEU A 206 -21.75 33.12 -12.28
C LEU A 206 -23.20 33.25 -12.75
N ASP A 207 -23.68 32.26 -13.50
CA ASP A 207 -25.02 32.23 -14.08
C ASP A 207 -25.71 30.87 -13.81
N GLY A 208 -26.60 30.83 -12.82
CA GLY A 208 -27.43 29.66 -12.48
C GLY A 208 -26.72 28.46 -11.84
N THR A 209 -25.40 28.29 -12.03
CA THR A 209 -24.62 27.18 -11.44
C THR A 209 -23.52 27.67 -10.49
N PRO A 210 -23.28 27.00 -9.35
CA PRO A 210 -22.15 27.33 -8.48
C PRO A 210 -20.82 27.21 -9.21
N VAL A 211 -19.93 28.17 -8.99
CA VAL A 211 -18.56 28.13 -9.50
C VAL A 211 -17.64 27.73 -8.35
N SER A 212 -16.68 26.83 -8.63
CA SER A 212 -15.68 26.43 -7.63
C SER A 212 -14.25 26.67 -8.10
N PHE A 213 -13.47 27.31 -7.24
CA PHE A 213 -12.03 27.51 -7.40
C PHE A 213 -11.31 26.59 -6.42
N VAL A 214 -10.29 25.86 -6.88
CA VAL A 214 -9.52 24.94 -6.05
C VAL A 214 -8.08 25.42 -6.01
N ARG A 215 -7.60 25.79 -4.82
CA ARG A 215 -6.19 26.08 -4.57
C ARG A 215 -5.53 24.85 -3.96
N ARG A 216 -4.36 24.50 -4.48
CA ARG A 216 -3.48 23.51 -3.87
C ARG A 216 -2.24 24.21 -3.35
N SER A 217 -2.01 24.14 -2.05
CA SER A 217 -0.76 24.62 -1.46
C SER A 217 0.24 23.47 -1.47
N PRO A 218 1.31 23.53 -2.26
CA PRO A 218 2.28 22.44 -2.30
C PRO A 218 3.02 22.40 -0.96
N THR A 219 2.91 21.26 -0.26
CA THR A 219 3.75 20.96 0.89
C THR A 219 5.23 21.10 0.49
N PRO A 220 6.06 21.86 1.22
CA PRO A 220 7.46 22.08 0.87
C PRO A 220 8.20 20.76 0.67
N VAL A 221 9.00 20.66 -0.40
CA VAL A 221 9.78 19.45 -0.71
C VAL A 221 10.69 19.04 0.45
N SER A 222 11.23 20.01 1.19
CA SER A 222 12.05 19.78 2.39
C SER A 222 11.30 19.05 3.50
N TYR A 223 10.00 19.30 3.66
CA TYR A 223 9.15 18.63 4.65
C TYR A 223 8.94 17.15 4.28
N TYR A 224 8.64 16.87 3.01
CA TYR A 224 8.57 15.50 2.52
C TYR A 224 9.91 14.77 2.65
N ALA A 225 11.02 15.44 2.31
CA ALA A 225 12.36 14.88 2.49
C ALA A 225 12.63 14.53 3.96
N ALA A 226 12.26 15.41 4.91
CA ALA A 226 12.41 15.14 6.34
C ALA A 226 11.60 13.91 6.79
N ILE A 227 10.34 13.76 6.33
CA ILE A 227 9.52 12.57 6.63
C ILE A 227 10.14 11.30 6.03
N ILE A 228 10.59 11.36 4.77
CA ILE A 228 11.23 10.22 4.10
C ILE A 228 12.47 9.77 4.88
N VAL A 229 13.33 10.72 5.25
CA VAL A 229 14.55 10.47 6.02
C VAL A 229 14.21 9.89 7.40
N ALA A 230 13.23 10.46 8.10
CA ALA A 230 12.78 9.95 9.39
C ALA A 230 12.25 8.51 9.28
N ARG A 231 11.37 8.23 8.30
CA ARG A 231 10.87 6.87 8.04
C ARG A 231 12.00 5.90 7.75
N PHE A 232 12.95 6.30 6.90
CA PHE A 232 14.12 5.49 6.58
C PHE A 232 14.87 5.06 7.85
N PHE A 233 15.20 6.00 8.74
CA PHE A 233 15.94 5.69 9.96
C PHE A 233 15.15 4.84 10.96
N VAL A 234 13.84 5.07 11.09
CA VAL A 234 12.98 4.24 11.96
C VAL A 234 12.87 2.81 11.44
N VAL A 235 12.63 2.65 10.13
CA VAL A 235 12.59 1.33 9.49
C VAL A 235 13.94 0.64 9.64
N PHE A 236 15.03 1.33 9.33
CA PHE A 236 16.40 0.85 9.51
C PHE A 236 16.66 0.32 10.90
N TYR A 237 16.39 1.13 11.91
CA TYR A 237 16.68 0.75 13.27
C TYR A 237 15.80 -0.42 13.74
N THR A 238 14.51 -0.37 13.41
CA THR A 238 13.56 -1.45 13.77
C THR A 238 14.00 -2.78 13.18
N LEU A 239 14.40 -2.81 11.90
CA LEU A 239 14.88 -4.02 11.23
C LEU A 239 16.21 -4.49 11.81
N PHE A 240 17.16 -3.57 11.98
CA PHE A 240 18.47 -3.89 12.56
C PHE A 240 18.32 -4.55 13.93
N VAL A 241 17.53 -3.94 14.82
CA VAL A 241 17.25 -4.46 16.16
C VAL A 241 16.56 -5.80 16.10
N PHE A 242 15.43 -5.88 15.38
CA PHE A 242 14.61 -7.08 15.32
C PHE A 242 15.41 -8.28 14.81
N PHE A 243 16.12 -8.12 13.70
CA PHE A 243 16.86 -9.24 13.10
C PHE A 243 18.14 -9.59 13.87
N SER A 244 18.82 -8.63 14.47
CA SER A 244 19.97 -8.93 15.36
C SER A 244 19.53 -9.79 16.54
N MET A 245 18.38 -9.45 17.14
CA MET A 245 17.80 -10.28 18.20
C MET A 245 17.31 -11.62 17.66
N PHE A 246 16.58 -11.65 16.55
CA PHE A 246 15.99 -12.86 15.98
C PHE A 246 17.03 -13.94 15.65
N VAL A 247 18.16 -13.54 15.06
CA VAL A 247 19.27 -14.46 14.72
C VAL A 247 19.88 -15.09 15.97
N SER A 248 19.86 -14.38 17.10
CA SER A 248 20.44 -14.88 18.35
C SER A 248 19.54 -15.79 19.16
N VAL A 249 18.24 -15.79 18.87
CA VAL A 249 17.28 -16.59 19.61
C VAL A 249 17.39 -18.05 19.17
N ALA A 250 17.31 -18.96 20.14
CA ALA A 250 17.34 -20.39 19.86
C ALA A 250 16.29 -20.79 18.79
N PRO A 251 16.59 -21.75 17.90
CA PRO A 251 15.67 -22.15 16.83
C PRO A 251 14.28 -22.57 17.34
N GLN A 252 14.17 -23.06 18.58
CA GLN A 252 12.90 -23.38 19.21
C GLN A 252 12.02 -22.14 19.42
N SER A 253 12.56 -21.05 19.96
CA SER A 253 11.77 -19.83 20.17
C SER A 253 11.51 -19.07 18.86
N GLN A 254 12.35 -19.25 17.82
CA GLN A 254 12.02 -18.74 16.48
C GLN A 254 10.71 -19.33 15.94
N ARG A 255 10.36 -20.58 16.29
CA ARG A 255 9.06 -21.20 15.92
C ARG A 255 7.85 -20.51 16.54
N ILE A 256 8.04 -19.75 17.61
CA ILE A 256 6.97 -18.97 18.27
C ILE A 256 6.98 -17.52 17.76
N ILE A 257 8.17 -16.92 17.66
CA ILE A 257 8.35 -15.53 17.21
C ILE A 257 7.84 -15.34 15.78
N VAL A 258 8.13 -16.27 14.87
CA VAL A 258 7.70 -16.17 13.47
C VAL A 258 6.16 -16.08 13.37
N PRO A 259 5.36 -17.02 13.89
CA PRO A 259 3.90 -16.90 13.89
C PRO A 259 3.36 -15.58 14.44
N ILE A 260 3.90 -15.11 15.57
CA ILE A 260 3.47 -13.86 16.21
C ILE A 260 3.79 -12.66 15.30
N PHE A 261 4.97 -12.66 14.68
CA PHE A 261 5.37 -11.64 13.74
C PHE A 261 4.46 -11.61 12.52
N LEU A 262 4.18 -12.77 11.90
CA LEU A 262 3.30 -12.86 10.72
C LEU A 262 1.86 -12.44 11.06
N LEU A 263 1.35 -12.83 12.24
CA LEU A 263 0.04 -12.43 12.74
C LEU A 263 -0.05 -10.91 12.93
N THR A 264 0.91 -10.34 13.66
CA THR A 264 0.97 -8.90 13.93
C THR A 264 1.03 -8.10 12.63
N LEU A 265 1.90 -8.51 11.70
CA LEU A 265 2.02 -7.88 10.40
C LEU A 265 0.73 -7.99 9.58
N GLY A 266 0.05 -9.14 9.64
CA GLY A 266 -1.24 -9.35 8.99
C GLY A 266 -2.30 -8.39 9.51
N LEU A 267 -2.43 -8.26 10.83
CA LEU A 267 -3.36 -7.35 11.49
C LEU A 267 -3.08 -5.88 11.18
N LEU A 268 -1.80 -5.47 11.25
CA LEU A 268 -1.38 -4.11 10.90
C LEU A 268 -1.71 -3.77 9.45
N LEU A 269 -1.47 -4.71 8.53
CA LEU A 269 -1.79 -4.52 7.12
C LEU A 269 -3.29 -4.35 6.90
N VAL A 270 -4.13 -5.18 7.53
CA VAL A 270 -5.60 -5.02 7.43
C VAL A 270 -6.05 -3.68 7.99
N CYS A 271 -5.52 -3.29 9.16
CA CYS A 271 -5.84 -2.00 9.76
C CYS A 271 -5.52 -0.85 8.80
N ALA A 272 -4.33 -0.87 8.18
CA ALA A 272 -3.94 0.11 7.19
C ALA A 272 -4.87 0.13 5.96
N HIS A 273 -5.29 -1.04 5.46
CA HIS A 273 -6.23 -1.12 4.33
C HIS A 273 -7.59 -0.52 4.65
N PHE A 274 -8.17 -0.88 5.79
CA PHE A 274 -9.51 -0.41 6.19
C PHE A 274 -9.52 1.04 6.70
N GLN A 275 -8.35 1.60 7.04
CA GLN A 275 -8.20 3.02 7.32
C GLN A 275 -8.08 3.87 6.06
N SER A 276 -7.72 3.28 4.91
CA SER A 276 -7.58 4.01 3.65
C SER A 276 -8.91 4.58 3.15
N ASP A 277 -8.87 5.81 2.65
CA ASP A 277 -10.05 6.49 2.11
C ASP A 277 -10.62 5.76 0.89
N ASP A 278 -9.75 5.11 0.09
CA ASP A 278 -10.15 4.27 -1.04
C ASP A 278 -11.12 3.16 -0.62
N VAL A 279 -10.88 2.48 0.51
CA VAL A 279 -11.78 1.43 1.02
C VAL A 279 -13.04 2.04 1.63
N LYS A 280 -12.90 3.08 2.45
CA LYS A 280 -14.03 3.73 3.13
C LYS A 280 -15.03 4.31 2.12
N ASN A 281 -14.55 5.03 1.12
CA ASN A 281 -15.38 5.73 0.14
C ASN A 281 -16.01 4.80 -0.91
N ARG A 282 -15.60 3.52 -0.95
CA ARG A 282 -16.09 2.54 -1.91
C ARG A 282 -16.90 1.42 -1.28
N LEU A 283 -17.20 1.49 0.02
CA LEU A 283 -17.90 0.40 0.71
C LEU A 283 -19.26 0.11 0.08
N ASP A 284 -20.05 1.14 -0.23
CA ASP A 284 -21.37 0.98 -0.86
C ASP A 284 -21.28 0.36 -2.25
N LEU A 285 -20.26 0.76 -3.03
CA LEU A 285 -19.97 0.17 -4.34
C LEU A 285 -19.54 -1.30 -4.22
N GLN A 286 -18.81 -1.68 -3.16
CA GLN A 286 -18.45 -3.08 -2.93
C GLN A 286 -19.68 -3.91 -2.54
N ILE A 287 -20.60 -3.35 -1.75
CA ILE A 287 -21.86 -4.01 -1.39
C ILE A 287 -22.70 -4.23 -2.65
N SER A 288 -22.81 -3.23 -3.53
CA SER A 288 -23.58 -3.37 -4.77
C SER A 288 -22.96 -4.42 -5.70
N TYR A 289 -21.64 -4.46 -5.85
CA TYR A 289 -20.97 -5.52 -6.62
C TYR A 289 -21.19 -6.90 -6.02
N HIS A 290 -21.10 -7.04 -4.69
CA HIS A 290 -21.36 -8.29 -4.01
C HIS A 290 -22.77 -8.82 -4.31
N LEU A 291 -23.79 -7.98 -4.16
CA LEU A 291 -25.19 -8.33 -4.45
C LEU A 291 -25.40 -8.65 -5.94
N ALA A 292 -24.77 -7.89 -6.83
CA ALA A 292 -24.83 -8.14 -8.28
C ALA A 292 -24.18 -9.48 -8.66
N ILE A 293 -23.09 -9.89 -8.01
CA ILE A 293 -22.46 -11.20 -8.27
C ILE A 293 -23.37 -12.33 -7.78
N LEU A 294 -23.92 -12.21 -6.56
CA LEU A 294 -24.81 -13.23 -5.99
C LEU A 294 -26.12 -13.42 -6.78
N SER A 295 -26.65 -12.34 -7.36
CA SER A 295 -27.84 -12.36 -8.23
C SER A 295 -27.53 -12.77 -9.68
N GLY A 296 -26.26 -12.88 -10.06
CA GLY A 296 -25.87 -13.13 -11.46
C GLY A 296 -26.08 -11.92 -12.39
N GLU A 297 -26.16 -10.72 -11.82
CA GLU A 297 -26.36 -9.45 -12.52
C GLU A 297 -25.07 -8.66 -12.80
N ALA A 298 -23.97 -9.00 -12.14
CA ALA A 298 -22.68 -8.34 -12.33
C ALA A 298 -22.18 -8.45 -13.79
N PRO A 299 -21.42 -7.49 -14.32
CA PRO A 299 -20.87 -7.61 -15.66
C PRO A 299 -19.68 -8.59 -15.70
N SER A 300 -19.31 -9.00 -16.93
CA SER A 300 -18.10 -9.79 -17.15
C SER A 300 -16.85 -8.95 -16.85
N PRO A 301 -15.79 -9.49 -16.20
CA PRO A 301 -15.61 -10.87 -15.78
C PRO A 301 -16.11 -11.18 -14.35
N TRP A 302 -16.66 -10.20 -13.62
CA TRP A 302 -16.95 -10.36 -12.19
C TRP A 302 -18.07 -11.34 -11.88
N GLN A 303 -19.07 -11.48 -12.75
CA GLN A 303 -20.15 -12.47 -12.55
C GLN A 303 -19.65 -13.91 -12.36
N TYR A 304 -18.50 -14.24 -12.93
CA TYR A 304 -17.93 -15.59 -12.85
C TYR A 304 -17.06 -15.81 -11.60
N ARG A 305 -16.85 -14.79 -10.76
CA ARG A 305 -15.93 -14.81 -9.61
C ARG A 305 -16.69 -15.03 -8.30
N VAL A 306 -17.44 -16.12 -8.23
CA VAL A 306 -18.45 -16.38 -7.18
C VAL A 306 -17.86 -16.86 -5.86
N PHE A 307 -16.67 -17.47 -5.86
CA PHE A 307 -16.11 -18.12 -4.65
C PHE A 307 -15.94 -17.16 -3.46
N SER A 308 -15.33 -15.98 -3.68
CA SER A 308 -15.12 -15.02 -2.60
C SER A 308 -16.43 -14.48 -2.05
N GLU A 309 -17.41 -14.26 -2.93
CA GLU A 309 -18.71 -13.72 -2.57
C GLU A 309 -19.54 -14.72 -1.78
N TRP A 310 -19.46 -16.01 -2.10
CA TRP A 310 -20.09 -17.06 -1.31
C TRP A 310 -19.52 -17.17 0.10
N ILE A 311 -18.18 -17.08 0.25
CA ILE A 311 -17.56 -17.06 1.58
C ILE A 311 -18.00 -15.82 2.36
N LEU A 312 -18.04 -14.65 1.70
CA LEU A 312 -18.47 -13.41 2.33
C LEU A 312 -19.94 -13.48 2.78
N ALA A 313 -20.84 -13.95 1.91
CA ALA A 313 -22.25 -14.13 2.21
C ALA A 313 -22.46 -15.12 3.38
N GLY A 314 -21.73 -16.24 3.38
CA GLY A 314 -21.78 -17.20 4.48
C GLY A 314 -21.37 -16.59 5.82
N LEU A 315 -20.28 -15.81 5.83
CA LEU A 315 -19.83 -15.14 7.06
C LEU A 315 -20.79 -14.02 7.49
N MET A 316 -21.37 -13.27 6.56
CA MET A 316 -22.41 -12.29 6.86
C MET A 316 -23.65 -12.94 7.49
N GLY A 317 -24.07 -14.11 6.99
CA GLY A 317 -25.16 -14.89 7.56
C GLY A 317 -24.88 -15.36 9.00
N LEU A 318 -23.62 -15.67 9.32
CA LEU A 318 -23.21 -16.01 10.68
C LEU A 318 -23.15 -14.80 11.62
N LEU A 319 -22.81 -13.61 11.11
CA LEU A 319 -22.68 -12.39 11.92
C LEU A 319 -24.00 -11.62 12.08
N SER A 320 -24.94 -11.74 11.13
CA SER A 320 -26.22 -11.02 11.17
C SER A 320 -27.06 -11.29 12.44
N PRO A 321 -27.17 -12.54 12.94
CA PRO A 321 -27.89 -12.82 14.19
C PRO A 321 -27.30 -12.15 15.44
N LEU A 322 -26.04 -11.70 15.38
CA LEU A 322 -25.37 -11.00 16.50
C LEU A 322 -25.71 -9.50 16.55
N GLY A 323 -26.58 -9.00 15.67
CA GLY A 323 -27.03 -7.61 15.67
C GLY A 323 -26.04 -6.60 15.08
N TYR A 324 -25.04 -7.06 14.34
CA TYR A 324 -24.11 -6.15 13.66
C TYR A 324 -24.76 -5.49 12.44
N GLU A 325 -25.17 -4.22 12.58
CA GLU A 325 -25.74 -3.41 11.48
C GLU A 325 -24.81 -3.29 10.26
N ARG A 326 -23.50 -3.48 10.46
CA ARG A 326 -22.46 -3.44 9.43
C ARG A 326 -21.83 -4.81 9.16
N SER A 327 -22.64 -5.86 9.09
CA SER A 327 -22.19 -7.26 8.90
C SER A 327 -21.23 -7.42 7.71
N PHE A 328 -21.48 -6.74 6.59
CA PHE A 328 -20.59 -6.77 5.40
C PHE A 328 -19.17 -6.28 5.71
N TYR A 329 -19.04 -5.15 6.42
CA TYR A 329 -17.75 -4.55 6.76
C TYR A 329 -16.94 -5.48 7.67
N PHE A 330 -17.57 -6.00 8.73
CA PHE A 330 -16.92 -6.91 9.68
C PHE A 330 -16.56 -8.24 9.02
N ALA A 331 -17.45 -8.82 8.21
CA ALA A 331 -17.17 -10.04 7.48
C ALA A 331 -16.00 -9.88 6.51
N SER A 332 -15.99 -8.78 5.74
CA SER A 332 -14.89 -8.47 4.83
C SER A 332 -13.55 -8.28 5.55
N MET A 333 -13.57 -7.59 6.69
CA MET A 333 -12.38 -7.38 7.52
C MET A 333 -11.86 -8.71 8.08
N ALA A 334 -12.74 -9.56 8.62
CA ALA A 334 -12.38 -10.88 9.15
C ALA A 334 -11.78 -11.79 8.07
N ILE A 335 -12.40 -11.85 6.87
CA ILE A 335 -11.85 -12.61 5.74
C ILE A 335 -10.48 -12.05 5.35
N ARG A 336 -10.32 -10.73 5.25
CA ARG A 336 -9.04 -10.10 4.91
C ARG A 336 -7.94 -10.42 5.93
N ILE A 337 -8.25 -10.48 7.23
CA ILE A 337 -7.31 -10.90 8.28
C ILE A 337 -6.83 -12.33 8.02
N ILE A 338 -7.78 -13.26 7.83
CA ILE A 338 -7.47 -14.67 7.58
C ILE A 338 -6.64 -14.82 6.30
N GLN A 339 -7.01 -14.13 5.23
CA GLN A 339 -6.30 -14.18 3.96
C GLN A 339 -4.86 -13.68 4.08
N ASN A 340 -4.63 -12.54 4.73
CA ASN A 340 -3.29 -11.98 4.89
C ASN A 340 -2.40 -12.89 5.75
N ILE A 341 -2.93 -13.41 6.86
CA ILE A 341 -2.22 -14.37 7.70
C ILE A 341 -1.84 -15.59 6.86
N LEU A 342 -2.79 -16.19 6.14
CA LEU A 342 -2.54 -17.38 5.34
C LEU A 342 -1.52 -17.13 4.22
N ILE A 343 -1.61 -16.00 3.52
CA ILE A 343 -0.64 -15.58 2.50
C ILE A 343 0.76 -15.48 3.10
N TYR A 344 0.91 -14.88 4.29
CA TYR A 344 2.20 -14.74 4.95
C TYR A 344 2.79 -16.08 5.41
N PHE A 345 1.98 -16.94 6.03
CA PHE A 345 2.44 -18.27 6.45
C PHE A 345 2.85 -19.14 5.27
N LEU A 346 2.03 -19.19 4.23
CA LEU A 346 2.34 -19.93 3.01
C LEU A 346 3.59 -19.34 2.32
N SER A 347 3.69 -18.03 2.17
CA SER A 347 4.86 -17.41 1.53
C SER A 347 6.14 -17.66 2.33
N TYR A 348 6.08 -17.56 3.65
CA TYR A 348 7.22 -17.85 4.51
C TYR A 348 7.66 -19.30 4.34
N SER A 349 6.71 -20.25 4.38
CA SER A 349 6.99 -21.66 4.16
C SER A 349 7.56 -21.92 2.76
N TYR A 350 7.01 -21.28 1.73
CA TYR A 350 7.52 -21.34 0.36
C TYR A 350 8.98 -20.87 0.28
N PHE A 351 9.30 -19.70 0.81
CA PHE A 351 10.66 -19.18 0.81
C PHE A 351 11.63 -20.09 1.57
N ARG A 352 11.20 -20.69 2.69
CA ARG A 352 12.01 -21.67 3.44
C ARG A 352 12.26 -22.95 2.64
N LYS A 353 11.28 -23.43 1.87
CA LYS A 353 11.45 -24.59 0.96
C LYS A 353 12.37 -24.31 -0.22
N LEU A 354 12.59 -23.05 -0.55
CA LEU A 354 13.60 -22.61 -1.51
C LEU A 354 15.00 -22.46 -0.88
N ASN A 355 15.21 -23.01 0.32
CA ASN A 355 16.47 -22.98 1.08
C ASN A 355 16.92 -21.59 1.56
N HIS A 356 16.06 -20.57 1.54
CA HIS A 356 16.40 -19.28 2.16
C HIS A 356 16.36 -19.39 3.68
N SER A 357 17.29 -18.73 4.40
CA SER A 357 17.31 -18.68 5.86
C SER A 357 16.01 -18.10 6.47
N ALA A 358 15.74 -18.35 7.76
CA ALA A 358 14.54 -17.83 8.42
C ALA A 358 14.49 -16.30 8.39
N SER A 359 15.62 -15.64 8.63
CA SER A 359 15.75 -14.19 8.57
C SER A 359 15.45 -13.66 7.17
N VAL A 360 16.06 -14.25 6.14
CA VAL A 360 15.86 -13.83 4.74
C VAL A 360 14.42 -14.07 4.29
N ALA A 361 13.79 -15.17 4.70
CA ALA A 361 12.37 -15.40 4.43
C ALA A 361 11.48 -14.32 5.07
N LEU A 362 11.75 -13.88 6.31
CA LEU A 362 11.02 -12.78 6.95
C LEU A 362 11.25 -11.43 6.23
N ILE A 363 12.46 -11.18 5.71
CA ILE A 363 12.71 -10.01 4.85
C ILE A 363 11.80 -10.07 3.61
N GLY A 364 11.64 -11.25 3.00
CA GLY A 364 10.71 -11.45 1.88
C GLY A 364 9.26 -11.16 2.25
N ILE A 365 8.83 -11.54 3.47
CA ILE A 365 7.50 -11.21 3.99
C ILE A 365 7.31 -9.70 4.15
N LEU A 366 8.33 -8.97 4.59
CA LEU A 366 8.25 -7.50 4.69
C LEU A 366 8.06 -6.84 3.33
N PHE A 367 8.79 -7.29 2.30
CA PHE A 367 8.61 -6.81 0.94
C PHE A 367 7.23 -7.17 0.38
N LEU A 368 6.75 -8.39 0.64
CA LEU A 368 5.40 -8.81 0.28
C LEU A 368 4.35 -7.93 0.96
N SER A 369 4.48 -7.65 2.25
CA SER A 369 3.60 -6.74 2.98
C SER A 369 3.59 -5.35 2.36
N GLY A 370 4.76 -4.86 1.94
CA GLY A 370 4.90 -3.61 1.20
C GLY A 370 4.14 -3.61 -0.13
N SER A 371 4.31 -4.65 -0.95
CA SER A 371 3.58 -4.81 -2.22
C SER A 371 2.06 -4.95 -2.00
N LEU A 372 1.62 -5.65 -0.95
CA LEU A 372 0.19 -5.75 -0.61
C LEU A 372 -0.37 -4.38 -0.18
N LEU A 373 0.37 -3.60 0.61
CA LEU A 373 -0.03 -2.26 1.04
C LEU A 373 -0.24 -1.32 -0.17
N THR A 374 0.64 -1.37 -1.16
CA THR A 374 0.59 -0.50 -2.33
C THR A 374 -0.26 -1.04 -3.49
N SER A 375 -0.90 -2.21 -3.32
CA SER A 375 -1.75 -2.84 -4.34
C SER A 375 -3.18 -2.27 -4.45
N TYR A 376 -3.57 -1.32 -3.59
CA TYR A 376 -4.98 -0.90 -3.40
C TYR A 376 -5.48 0.25 -4.25
N TYR A 377 -4.69 0.74 -5.20
CA TYR A 377 -5.08 1.90 -5.99
C TYR A 377 -6.42 1.70 -6.75
N ASN A 378 -7.50 2.38 -6.33
CA ASN A 378 -8.82 2.35 -6.96
C ASN A 378 -9.52 0.97 -7.00
N THR A 379 -9.19 0.12 -6.04
CA THR A 379 -9.37 -1.33 -6.16
C THR A 379 -10.44 -1.89 -5.20
N GLY A 380 -10.81 -1.12 -4.18
CA GLY A 380 -11.74 -1.59 -3.14
C GLY A 380 -11.14 -2.73 -2.31
N ILE A 381 -11.98 -3.61 -1.75
CA ILE A 381 -11.48 -4.69 -0.90
C ILE A 381 -10.87 -5.79 -1.77
N SER A 382 -11.56 -6.27 -2.81
CA SER A 382 -11.05 -7.28 -3.76
C SER A 382 -10.57 -8.59 -3.12
N LEU A 383 -11.49 -9.26 -2.41
CA LEU A 383 -11.25 -10.54 -1.73
C LEU A 383 -10.77 -11.63 -2.69
N ASN A 384 -11.31 -11.67 -3.91
CA ASN A 384 -10.95 -12.62 -4.96
C ASN A 384 -9.46 -12.61 -5.32
N THR A 385 -8.81 -11.45 -5.40
CA THR A 385 -7.38 -11.34 -5.73
C THR A 385 -6.52 -12.03 -4.68
N TYR A 386 -6.90 -11.93 -3.42
CA TYR A 386 -6.14 -12.53 -2.31
C TYR A 386 -6.39 -14.03 -2.19
N PHE A 387 -7.60 -14.50 -2.48
CA PHE A 387 -7.84 -15.94 -2.65
C PHE A 387 -7.03 -16.51 -3.81
N ASP A 388 -6.88 -15.75 -4.91
CA ASP A 388 -6.04 -16.17 -6.03
C ASP A 388 -4.60 -16.43 -5.55
N LEU A 389 -4.01 -15.50 -4.78
CA LEU A 389 -2.68 -15.68 -4.19
C LEU A 389 -2.60 -16.93 -3.29
N ILE A 390 -3.63 -17.18 -2.48
CA ILE A 390 -3.70 -18.38 -1.63
C ILE A 390 -3.69 -19.64 -2.49
N PHE A 391 -4.50 -19.71 -3.55
CA PHE A 391 -4.54 -20.87 -4.44
C PHE A 391 -3.21 -21.11 -5.16
N TYR A 392 -2.55 -20.06 -5.64
CA TYR A 392 -1.21 -20.15 -6.20
C TYR A 392 -0.20 -20.66 -5.18
N LEU A 393 -0.18 -20.08 -3.97
CA LEU A 393 0.75 -20.50 -2.93
C LEU A 393 0.49 -21.93 -2.47
N VAL A 394 -0.76 -22.33 -2.22
CA VAL A 394 -1.12 -23.72 -1.88
C VAL A 394 -0.67 -24.68 -2.99
N SER A 395 -0.90 -24.32 -4.26
CA SER A 395 -0.48 -25.13 -5.40
C SER A 395 1.05 -25.27 -5.47
N ILE A 396 1.81 -24.21 -5.22
CA ILE A 396 3.26 -24.27 -5.11
C ILE A 396 3.69 -25.20 -3.96
N HIS A 397 3.01 -25.20 -2.81
CA HIS A 397 3.31 -26.15 -1.73
C HIS A 397 3.06 -27.59 -2.15
N LEU A 398 1.97 -27.85 -2.88
CA LEU A 398 1.67 -29.18 -3.41
C LEU A 398 2.72 -29.61 -4.43
N ILE A 399 3.14 -28.72 -5.33
CA ILE A 399 4.19 -28.95 -6.33
C ILE A 399 5.52 -29.30 -5.65
N LEU A 400 5.97 -28.48 -4.70
CA LEU A 400 7.22 -28.69 -3.96
C LEU A 400 7.18 -29.96 -3.10
N ASN A 401 6.02 -30.30 -2.53
CA ASN A 401 5.82 -31.55 -1.77
C ASN A 401 5.49 -32.75 -2.65
N ARG A 402 5.55 -32.61 -3.98
CA ARG A 402 5.20 -33.65 -4.97
C ARG A 402 3.80 -34.26 -4.76
N SER A 403 2.88 -33.53 -4.15
CA SER A 403 1.54 -33.95 -3.75
C SER A 403 0.48 -33.56 -4.79
N PHE A 404 0.70 -33.93 -6.05
CA PHE A 404 -0.11 -33.50 -7.19
C PHE A 404 -1.57 -33.98 -7.15
N ARG A 405 -1.88 -35.04 -6.39
CA ARG A 405 -3.23 -35.62 -6.25
C ARG A 405 -4.30 -34.61 -5.81
N TRP A 406 -3.91 -33.55 -5.11
CA TRP A 406 -4.83 -32.52 -4.61
C TRP A 406 -5.03 -31.36 -5.59
N LEU A 407 -4.22 -31.24 -6.65
CA LEU A 407 -4.35 -30.14 -7.60
C LEU A 407 -5.72 -30.07 -8.28
N PRO A 408 -6.35 -31.19 -8.72
CA PRO A 408 -7.70 -31.11 -9.31
C PRO A 408 -8.73 -30.47 -8.38
N LEU A 409 -8.73 -30.82 -7.09
CA LEU A 409 -9.64 -30.24 -6.11
C LEU A 409 -9.36 -28.75 -5.89
N ILE A 410 -8.10 -28.36 -5.78
CA ILE A 410 -7.72 -26.94 -5.65
C ILE A 410 -8.16 -26.15 -6.89
N MET A 411 -8.05 -26.73 -8.09
CA MET A 411 -8.44 -26.08 -9.33
C MET A 411 -9.94 -25.80 -9.43
N VAL A 412 -10.80 -26.61 -8.81
CA VAL A 412 -12.24 -26.32 -8.74
C VAL A 412 -12.46 -24.98 -8.02
N PHE A 413 -11.90 -24.82 -6.82
CA PHE A 413 -12.05 -23.59 -6.04
C PHE A 413 -11.33 -22.39 -6.67
N ALA A 414 -10.14 -22.62 -7.25
CA ALA A 414 -9.38 -21.57 -7.91
C ALA A 414 -10.11 -21.05 -9.16
N ALA A 415 -10.72 -21.93 -9.95
CA ALA A 415 -11.50 -21.56 -11.14
C ALA A 415 -12.80 -20.82 -10.78
N LEU A 416 -13.47 -21.20 -9.69
CA LEU A 416 -14.64 -20.46 -9.15
C LEU A 416 -14.28 -19.06 -8.64
N ASN A 417 -13.00 -18.82 -8.35
CA ASN A 417 -12.51 -17.55 -7.83
C ASN A 417 -12.03 -16.61 -8.95
N ARG A 418 -11.11 -17.08 -9.81
CA ARG A 418 -10.60 -16.31 -10.96
C ARG A 418 -10.17 -17.21 -12.10
N GLU A 419 -10.40 -16.75 -13.32
CA GLU A 419 -9.96 -17.33 -14.56
C GLU A 419 -8.44 -17.45 -14.67
N THR A 420 -7.71 -16.50 -14.08
CA THR A 420 -6.24 -16.45 -14.07
C THR A 420 -5.62 -17.69 -13.44
N SER A 421 -6.33 -18.42 -12.58
CA SER A 421 -5.88 -19.67 -11.98
C SER A 421 -5.50 -20.77 -12.98
N GLY A 422 -5.90 -20.65 -14.26
CA GLY A 422 -5.50 -21.56 -15.33
C GLY A 422 -3.97 -21.68 -15.52
N MET A 423 -3.17 -20.76 -14.97
CA MET A 423 -1.70 -20.88 -14.97
C MET A 423 -1.17 -21.93 -13.98
N ILE A 424 -1.93 -22.30 -12.95
CA ILE A 424 -1.50 -23.30 -11.94
C ILE A 424 -1.09 -24.64 -12.57
N PRO A 425 -1.88 -25.28 -13.45
CA PRO A 425 -1.46 -26.53 -14.11
C PRO A 425 -0.22 -26.32 -15.00
N ILE A 426 -0.02 -25.15 -15.60
CA ILE A 426 1.18 -24.82 -16.37
C ILE A 426 2.41 -24.78 -15.45
N LEU A 427 2.32 -24.12 -14.28
CA LEU A 427 3.38 -24.12 -13.28
C LEU A 427 3.70 -25.54 -12.77
N ALA A 428 2.66 -26.34 -12.53
CA ALA A 428 2.84 -27.73 -12.13
C ALA A 428 3.57 -28.56 -13.22
N LEU A 429 3.26 -28.33 -14.50
CA LEU A 429 3.96 -28.97 -15.61
C LEU A 429 5.44 -28.54 -15.66
N LEU A 430 5.73 -27.24 -15.57
CA LEU A 430 7.08 -26.68 -15.64
C LEU A 430 7.98 -27.17 -14.51
N ALA A 431 7.44 -27.30 -13.29
CA ALA A 431 8.18 -27.79 -12.14
C ALA A 431 8.52 -29.30 -12.23
N ASN A 432 7.81 -30.05 -13.08
CA ASN A 432 7.95 -31.50 -13.21
C ASN A 432 8.84 -31.96 -14.38
N LEU A 433 9.40 -31.04 -15.16
CA LEU A 433 10.15 -31.41 -16.37
C LEU A 433 11.39 -32.28 -16.08
N ASP A 434 11.97 -32.18 -14.88
CA ASP A 434 13.20 -32.92 -14.50
C ASP A 434 12.94 -34.17 -13.66
N LEU A 435 11.67 -34.56 -13.42
CA LEU A 435 11.36 -35.69 -12.55
C LEU A 435 11.28 -37.00 -13.36
N GLU A 436 11.95 -38.05 -12.88
CA GLU A 436 11.95 -39.38 -13.50
C GLU A 436 10.54 -39.97 -13.63
N ASP A 437 9.71 -39.81 -12.59
CA ASP A 437 8.30 -40.24 -12.59
C ASP A 437 7.36 -39.20 -13.21
N ARG A 438 7.70 -38.74 -14.43
CA ARG A 438 6.92 -37.71 -15.14
C ARG A 438 5.53 -38.21 -15.54
N ARG A 439 5.42 -39.48 -15.96
CA ARG A 439 4.18 -40.03 -16.53
C ARG A 439 3.02 -40.04 -15.53
N SER A 440 3.25 -40.47 -14.29
CA SER A 440 2.21 -40.52 -13.26
C SER A 440 1.69 -39.12 -12.90
N LYS A 441 2.58 -38.13 -12.89
CA LYS A 441 2.28 -36.74 -12.48
C LYS A 441 1.55 -35.94 -13.55
N VAL A 442 1.81 -36.22 -14.83
CA VAL A 442 1.10 -35.59 -15.94
C VAL A 442 -0.40 -35.86 -15.85
N GLY A 443 -0.83 -37.04 -15.40
CA GLY A 443 -2.24 -37.36 -15.19
C GLY A 443 -2.94 -36.39 -14.21
N PHE A 444 -2.29 -36.06 -13.09
CA PHE A 444 -2.84 -35.10 -12.13
C PHE A 444 -2.85 -33.65 -12.67
N VAL A 445 -1.85 -33.27 -13.47
CA VAL A 445 -1.83 -31.95 -14.13
C VAL A 445 -2.95 -31.85 -15.16
N LEU A 446 -3.18 -32.90 -15.95
CA LEU A 446 -4.31 -32.96 -16.88
C LEU A 446 -5.65 -32.92 -16.13
N GLY A 447 -5.79 -33.68 -15.04
CA GLY A 447 -6.99 -33.62 -14.20
C GLY A 447 -7.24 -32.23 -13.62
N ALA A 448 -6.19 -31.50 -13.25
CA ALA A 448 -6.26 -30.12 -12.78
C ALA A 448 -6.71 -29.16 -13.91
N LEU A 449 -6.15 -29.30 -15.11
CA LEU A 449 -6.57 -28.54 -16.29
C LEU A 449 -8.03 -28.84 -16.65
N THR A 450 -8.43 -30.10 -16.68
CA THR A 450 -9.82 -30.51 -16.93
C THR A 450 -10.77 -29.92 -15.88
N SER A 451 -10.41 -29.97 -14.60
CA SER A 451 -11.23 -29.38 -13.52
C SER A 451 -11.43 -27.88 -13.74
N TRP A 452 -10.34 -27.16 -14.08
CA TRP A 452 -10.41 -25.74 -14.40
C TRP A 452 -11.30 -25.46 -15.62
N THR A 453 -11.11 -26.20 -16.72
CA THR A 453 -11.88 -26.08 -17.96
C THR A 453 -13.37 -26.31 -17.69
N LEU A 454 -13.73 -27.37 -16.97
CA LEU A 454 -15.12 -27.69 -16.66
C LEU A 454 -15.80 -26.58 -15.84
N VAL A 455 -15.13 -26.05 -14.82
CA VAL A 455 -15.68 -24.95 -14.02
C VAL A 455 -15.77 -23.66 -14.83
N PHE A 456 -14.71 -23.30 -15.57
CA PHE A 456 -14.64 -22.07 -16.34
C PHE A 456 -15.70 -21.98 -17.43
N PHE A 457 -15.92 -23.08 -18.17
CA PHE A 457 -16.97 -23.15 -19.18
C PHE A 457 -18.35 -23.40 -18.56
N GLY A 458 -18.43 -24.20 -17.48
CA GLY A 458 -19.69 -24.44 -16.76
C GLY A 458 -20.30 -23.14 -16.23
N LEU A 459 -19.50 -22.26 -15.64
CA LEU A 459 -19.96 -20.93 -15.21
C LEU A 459 -20.49 -20.08 -16.38
N ARG A 460 -19.90 -20.17 -17.57
CA ARG A 460 -20.37 -19.45 -18.77
C ARG A 460 -21.62 -20.05 -19.42
N VAL A 461 -21.90 -21.31 -19.16
CA VAL A 461 -23.17 -21.93 -19.57
C VAL A 461 -24.28 -21.52 -18.60
N ILE A 462 -23.97 -21.41 -17.31
CA ILE A 462 -24.93 -21.05 -16.26
C ILE A 462 -25.24 -19.54 -16.28
N TYR A 463 -24.21 -18.70 -16.34
CA TYR A 463 -24.35 -17.25 -16.43
C TYR A 463 -24.25 -16.82 -17.89
N LEU A 464 -25.29 -16.15 -18.39
CA LEU A 464 -25.31 -15.58 -19.73
C LEU A 464 -24.14 -14.63 -19.93
N ASP A 465 -23.56 -14.62 -21.13
CA ASP A 465 -22.46 -13.72 -21.44
C ASP A 465 -22.96 -12.27 -21.39
N ARG A 466 -22.21 -11.44 -20.66
CA ARG A 466 -22.52 -10.02 -20.47
C ARG A 466 -21.35 -9.19 -20.99
N GLU A 467 -21.64 -7.93 -21.29
CA GLU A 467 -20.61 -6.99 -21.73
C GLU A 467 -19.43 -6.97 -20.74
N ILE A 468 -18.22 -6.96 -21.30
CA ILE A 468 -16.98 -6.91 -20.52
C ILE A 468 -16.86 -5.51 -19.95
N PHE A 469 -16.98 -5.40 -18.63
CA PHE A 469 -16.69 -4.18 -17.91
C PHE A 469 -15.19 -4.07 -17.66
N ILE A 470 -14.60 -2.99 -18.15
CA ILE A 470 -13.25 -2.56 -17.79
C ILE A 470 -13.35 -1.18 -17.16
N PRO A 471 -12.65 -0.93 -16.03
CA PRO A 471 -12.59 0.39 -15.44
C PRO A 471 -12.22 1.47 -16.48
N TYR A 472 -12.77 2.67 -16.30
CA TYR A 472 -12.50 3.83 -17.18
C TYR A 472 -13.01 3.69 -18.62
N GLY A 473 -13.96 2.78 -18.87
CA GLY A 473 -14.65 2.66 -20.16
C GLY A 473 -13.77 2.19 -21.31
N GLN A 474 -12.63 1.57 -21.01
CA GLN A 474 -11.73 1.05 -22.03
C GLN A 474 -12.24 -0.27 -22.60
N GLN A 475 -11.92 -0.58 -23.85
CA GLN A 475 -12.24 -1.86 -24.47
C GLN A 475 -11.02 -2.79 -24.43
N PRO A 476 -11.20 -4.10 -24.18
CA PRO A 476 -10.09 -5.06 -24.21
C PRO A 476 -9.44 -5.10 -25.61
N GLY A 477 -8.16 -5.46 -25.64
CA GLY A 477 -7.36 -5.58 -26.87
C GLY A 477 -6.37 -4.43 -27.06
N ILE A 478 -6.24 -3.97 -28.31
CA ILE A 478 -5.28 -2.92 -28.71
C ILE A 478 -5.54 -1.57 -28.01
N PRO A 479 -6.80 -1.08 -27.87
CA PRO A 479 -7.05 0.18 -27.18
C PRO A 479 -6.53 0.17 -25.74
N LEU A 480 -6.78 -0.91 -25.00
CA LEU A 480 -6.30 -1.06 -23.63
C LEU A 480 -4.77 -1.25 -23.56
N LEU A 481 -4.16 -1.91 -24.53
CA LEU A 481 -2.69 -1.97 -24.64
C LEU A 481 -2.09 -0.57 -24.75
N VAL A 482 -2.64 0.27 -25.63
CA VAL A 482 -2.18 1.65 -25.80
C VAL A 482 -2.41 2.45 -24.52
N TYR A 483 -3.59 2.35 -23.92
CA TYR A 483 -3.92 3.00 -22.65
C TYR A 483 -2.93 2.64 -21.53
N ASN A 484 -2.57 1.37 -21.43
CA ASN A 484 -1.64 0.87 -20.43
C ASN A 484 -0.18 1.30 -20.67
N LEU A 485 0.19 1.53 -21.94
CA LEU A 485 1.54 1.95 -22.32
C LEU A 485 1.70 3.48 -22.38
N PHE A 486 0.62 4.27 -22.43
CA PHE A 486 0.71 5.73 -22.65
C PHE A 486 -0.45 6.52 -21.98
N PRO A 487 -0.20 7.31 -20.90
CA PRO A 487 1.00 7.34 -20.06
C PRO A 487 1.03 6.16 -19.08
N PRO A 488 2.17 5.47 -18.88
CA PRO A 488 2.22 4.34 -17.97
C PRO A 488 2.00 4.75 -16.52
N PRO A 489 1.41 3.86 -15.70
CA PRO A 489 1.29 4.07 -14.27
C PRO A 489 2.63 3.81 -13.56
N TYR A 490 3.71 4.46 -14.01
CA TYR A 490 5.09 4.24 -13.54
C TYR A 490 5.21 4.37 -12.02
N MET A 491 4.54 5.35 -11.43
CA MET A 491 4.59 5.58 -9.98
C MET A 491 3.90 4.46 -9.20
N ALA A 492 2.79 3.91 -9.72
CA ALA A 492 2.12 2.78 -9.10
C ALA A 492 3.02 1.53 -9.16
N PHE A 493 3.62 1.27 -10.32
CA PHE A 493 4.57 0.16 -10.47
C PHE A 493 5.82 0.31 -9.61
N LEU A 494 6.41 1.51 -9.55
CA LEU A 494 7.58 1.75 -8.72
C LEU A 494 7.25 1.53 -7.23
N ARG A 495 6.07 1.94 -6.76
CA ARG A 495 5.63 1.67 -5.37
C ARG A 495 5.31 0.20 -5.13
N PHE A 496 4.81 -0.51 -6.14
CA PHE A 496 4.39 -1.90 -6.03
C PHE A 496 5.56 -2.89 -6.13
N PHE A 497 6.36 -2.77 -7.19
CA PHE A 497 7.52 -3.62 -7.46
C PHE A 497 8.78 -3.14 -6.74
N SER A 498 8.86 -1.85 -6.38
CA SER A 498 10.12 -1.23 -5.97
C SER A 498 11.19 -1.52 -7.04
N VAL A 499 12.41 -1.80 -6.62
CA VAL A 499 13.50 -2.27 -7.49
C VAL A 499 13.66 -3.80 -7.46
N ILE A 500 12.72 -4.53 -6.85
CA ILE A 500 12.82 -5.98 -6.63
C ILE A 500 13.01 -6.74 -7.95
N PRO A 501 12.22 -6.52 -9.02
CA PRO A 501 12.43 -7.24 -10.28
C PRO A 501 13.83 -7.04 -10.86
N ILE A 502 14.37 -5.82 -10.78
CA ILE A 502 15.71 -5.48 -11.30
C ILE A 502 16.79 -6.22 -10.51
N LEU A 503 16.73 -6.15 -9.17
CA LEU A 503 17.70 -6.82 -8.30
C LEU A 503 17.60 -8.35 -8.38
N ALA A 504 16.39 -8.88 -8.54
CA ALA A 504 16.18 -10.30 -8.81
C ALA A 504 16.92 -10.71 -10.10
N LEU A 505 16.70 -9.97 -11.20
CA LEU A 505 17.30 -10.28 -12.51
C LEU A 505 18.82 -10.16 -12.51
N ALA A 506 19.39 -9.28 -11.69
CA ALA A 506 20.85 -9.17 -11.53
C ALA A 506 21.51 -10.48 -11.05
N VAL A 507 20.76 -11.38 -10.42
CA VAL A 507 21.23 -12.71 -10.00
C VAL A 507 20.53 -13.86 -10.73
N PHE A 508 19.94 -13.61 -11.91
CA PHE A 508 19.17 -14.59 -12.69
C PHE A 508 19.91 -15.92 -12.88
N MET A 509 21.21 -15.87 -13.16
CA MET A 509 22.03 -17.06 -13.36
C MET A 509 22.11 -17.97 -12.12
N ARG A 510 21.92 -17.41 -10.92
CA ARG A 510 21.95 -18.12 -9.63
C ARG A 510 20.59 -18.63 -9.16
N TRP A 511 19.50 -18.35 -9.90
CA TRP A 511 18.19 -18.87 -9.55
C TRP A 511 18.15 -20.39 -9.76
N ASN A 512 17.33 -21.07 -8.95
CA ASN A 512 17.01 -22.47 -9.20
C ASN A 512 16.27 -22.64 -10.54
N SER A 513 16.34 -23.84 -11.12
CA SER A 513 15.76 -24.13 -12.43
C SER A 513 14.24 -23.92 -12.48
N MET A 514 13.54 -24.15 -11.37
CA MET A 514 12.10 -23.93 -11.25
C MET A 514 11.73 -22.45 -11.41
N LEU A 515 12.37 -21.55 -10.66
CA LEU A 515 12.13 -20.10 -10.72
C LEU A 515 12.49 -19.53 -12.10
N LYS A 516 13.56 -20.01 -12.73
CA LYS A 516 13.92 -19.65 -14.12
C LYS A 516 12.80 -20.02 -15.09
N ARG A 517 12.28 -21.24 -15.01
CA ARG A 517 11.18 -21.72 -15.86
C ARG A 517 9.89 -20.94 -15.61
N PHE A 518 9.55 -20.70 -14.35
CA PHE A 518 8.40 -19.87 -13.99
C PHE A 518 8.55 -18.46 -14.56
N PHE A 519 9.71 -17.82 -14.39
CA PHE A 519 9.94 -16.50 -14.96
C PHE A 519 9.79 -16.47 -16.48
N ILE A 520 10.46 -17.37 -17.20
CA ILE A 520 10.48 -17.37 -18.67
C ILE A 520 9.08 -17.56 -19.27
N VAL A 521 8.23 -18.38 -18.63
CA VAL A 521 6.91 -18.72 -19.18
C VAL A 521 5.80 -17.88 -18.54
N MET A 522 5.69 -17.89 -17.22
CA MET A 522 4.59 -17.28 -16.49
C MET A 522 4.62 -15.76 -16.61
N VAL A 523 5.77 -15.11 -16.39
CA VAL A 523 5.82 -13.64 -16.28
C VAL A 523 5.48 -12.96 -17.61
N PRO A 524 6.07 -13.31 -18.77
CA PRO A 524 5.68 -12.72 -20.06
C PRO A 524 4.22 -12.96 -20.41
N LEU A 525 3.73 -14.19 -20.20
CA LEU A 525 2.33 -14.52 -20.49
C LEU A 525 1.38 -13.73 -19.59
N TRP A 526 1.69 -13.61 -18.31
CA TRP A 526 0.91 -12.85 -17.34
C TRP A 526 0.86 -11.36 -17.70
N VAL A 527 2.01 -10.76 -18.01
CA VAL A 527 2.12 -9.36 -18.43
C VAL A 527 1.36 -9.13 -19.73
N ALA A 528 1.52 -9.99 -20.73
CA ALA A 528 0.84 -9.88 -22.02
C ALA A 528 -0.68 -9.91 -21.88
N VAL A 529 -1.23 -10.86 -21.11
CA VAL A 529 -2.67 -10.95 -20.86
C VAL A 529 -3.19 -9.70 -20.15
N HIS A 530 -2.51 -9.23 -19.10
CA HIS A 530 -3.00 -8.07 -18.35
C HIS A 530 -2.83 -6.75 -19.10
N LEU A 531 -1.84 -6.64 -20.00
CA LEU A 531 -1.70 -5.46 -20.87
C LEU A 531 -2.88 -5.28 -21.82
N VAL A 532 -3.52 -6.38 -22.27
CA VAL A 532 -4.62 -6.32 -23.24
C VAL A 532 -6.00 -6.53 -22.61
N ALA A 533 -6.09 -7.13 -21.42
CA ALA A 533 -7.37 -7.50 -20.81
C ALA A 533 -7.69 -6.75 -19.50
N SER A 534 -6.77 -5.94 -18.98
CA SER A 534 -6.98 -5.23 -17.70
C SER A 534 -6.26 -3.90 -17.65
N VAL A 535 -6.65 -3.03 -16.73
CA VAL A 535 -5.95 -1.76 -16.48
C VAL A 535 -4.74 -2.04 -15.57
N ILE A 536 -3.52 -1.95 -16.12
CA ILE A 536 -2.31 -2.35 -15.37
C ILE A 536 -1.97 -1.40 -14.21
N ALA A 537 -2.62 -0.24 -14.13
CA ALA A 537 -2.57 0.64 -12.95
C ALA A 537 -3.13 -0.05 -11.69
N GLU A 538 -3.96 -1.08 -11.84
CA GLU A 538 -4.37 -1.97 -10.76
C GLU A 538 -3.25 -2.97 -10.43
N THR A 539 -2.22 -2.48 -9.75
CA THR A 539 -0.99 -3.25 -9.47
C THR A 539 -1.21 -4.57 -8.74
N ARG A 540 -2.35 -4.74 -8.03
CA ARG A 540 -2.81 -6.03 -7.45
C ARG A 540 -2.78 -7.19 -8.44
N LEU A 541 -2.96 -6.92 -9.74
CA LEU A 541 -2.95 -7.94 -10.80
C LEU A 541 -1.58 -8.61 -10.93
N PHE A 542 -0.52 -7.96 -10.47
CA PHE A 542 0.85 -8.48 -10.51
C PHE A 542 1.32 -9.09 -9.18
N LEU A 543 0.43 -9.27 -8.19
CA LEU A 543 0.79 -9.91 -6.92
C LEU A 543 1.25 -11.36 -7.10
N VAL A 544 0.67 -12.12 -8.04
CA VAL A 544 1.06 -13.51 -8.31
C VAL A 544 2.51 -13.62 -8.84
N PRO A 545 2.91 -12.93 -9.93
CA PRO A 545 4.31 -12.96 -10.36
C PRO A 545 5.26 -12.36 -9.31
N GLN A 546 4.82 -11.35 -8.55
CA GLN A 546 5.61 -10.76 -7.48
C GLN A 546 5.95 -11.78 -6.37
N ILE A 547 4.95 -12.52 -5.89
CA ILE A 547 5.11 -13.45 -4.76
C ILE A 547 5.72 -14.80 -5.17
N ILE A 548 5.41 -15.30 -6.37
CA ILE A 548 5.86 -16.61 -6.84
C ILE A 548 7.26 -16.55 -7.44
N VAL A 549 7.61 -15.43 -8.10
CA VAL A 549 8.85 -15.31 -8.88
C VAL A 549 9.76 -14.21 -8.34
N PHE A 550 9.33 -12.95 -8.35
CA PHE A 550 10.26 -11.84 -8.12
C PHE A 550 10.81 -11.77 -6.70
N ILE A 551 9.96 -11.87 -5.67
CA ILE A 551 10.41 -11.87 -4.26
C ILE A 551 11.36 -13.04 -3.98
N PRO A 552 11.02 -14.31 -4.21
CA PRO A 552 11.93 -15.42 -3.91
C PRO A 552 13.24 -15.33 -4.71
N SER A 553 13.20 -14.91 -5.97
CA SER A 553 14.40 -14.67 -6.76
C SER A 553 15.27 -13.55 -6.20
N PHE A 554 14.68 -12.46 -5.70
CA PHE A 554 15.38 -11.40 -4.98
C PHE A 554 15.98 -11.90 -3.66
N LEU A 555 15.30 -12.81 -2.95
CA LEU A 555 15.84 -13.40 -1.72
C LEU A 555 17.13 -14.20 -1.95
N THR A 556 17.37 -14.73 -3.17
CA THR A 556 18.68 -15.30 -3.52
C THR A 556 19.78 -14.23 -3.44
N PHE A 557 19.55 -13.03 -3.96
CA PHE A 557 20.50 -11.92 -3.84
C PHE A 557 20.70 -11.52 -2.37
N VAL A 558 19.61 -11.37 -1.61
CA VAL A 558 19.68 -11.01 -0.18
C VAL A 558 20.46 -12.06 0.61
N GLN A 559 20.23 -13.35 0.39
CA GLN A 559 20.93 -14.45 1.07
C GLN A 559 22.44 -14.40 0.80
N ILE A 560 22.85 -14.18 -0.46
CA ILE A 560 24.28 -14.07 -0.82
C ILE A 560 24.95 -12.90 -0.08
N VAL A 561 24.30 -11.75 -0.05
CA VAL A 561 24.83 -10.57 0.66
C VAL A 561 24.87 -10.84 2.16
N TRP A 562 23.79 -11.39 2.72
CA TRP A 562 23.65 -11.73 4.14
C TRP A 562 24.75 -12.66 4.64
N GLU A 563 24.98 -13.79 3.97
CA GLU A 563 26.02 -14.77 4.35
C GLU A 563 27.41 -14.14 4.34
N LYS A 564 27.67 -13.26 3.38
CA LYS A 564 28.95 -12.58 3.23
C LYS A 564 29.16 -11.48 4.28
N THR A 565 28.16 -10.64 4.53
CA THR A 565 28.30 -9.45 5.37
C THR A 565 28.01 -9.71 6.84
N VAL A 566 27.01 -10.53 7.14
CA VAL A 566 26.51 -10.76 8.49
C VAL A 566 27.11 -12.03 9.08
N GLU A 567 27.15 -13.13 8.33
CA GLU A 567 27.68 -14.40 8.84
C GLU A 567 29.21 -14.53 8.67
N GLY A 568 29.82 -13.65 7.88
CA GLY A 568 31.26 -13.68 7.60
C GLY A 568 31.72 -14.96 6.88
N LYS A 569 30.80 -15.71 6.27
CA LYS A 569 31.12 -16.94 5.55
C LYS A 569 31.84 -16.58 4.25
N SER A 570 33.05 -17.11 4.06
CA SER A 570 33.69 -17.07 2.75
C SER A 570 32.90 -17.99 1.83
N LEU A 571 32.33 -17.43 0.77
CA LEU A 571 31.63 -18.21 -0.25
C LEU A 571 32.64 -19.12 -0.94
N SER A 572 32.69 -20.40 -0.54
CA SER A 572 33.44 -21.39 -1.28
C SER A 572 32.81 -21.50 -2.67
N ARG A 573 33.58 -21.22 -3.73
CA ARG A 573 33.07 -21.11 -5.11
C ARG A 573 32.41 -22.42 -5.61
N ASN A 574 32.64 -23.54 -4.91
CA ASN A 574 32.21 -24.88 -5.32
C ASN A 574 30.92 -25.38 -4.64
N GLU A 575 30.53 -24.88 -3.46
CA GLU A 575 29.31 -25.38 -2.79
C GLU A 575 28.02 -24.80 -3.37
N THR A 576 28.07 -23.57 -3.90
CA THR A 576 26.88 -22.91 -4.46
C THR A 576 26.38 -23.57 -5.75
N VAL A 577 27.26 -24.27 -6.49
CA VAL A 577 26.90 -24.92 -7.77
C VAL A 577 26.35 -26.33 -7.56
N ARG A 578 26.67 -27.00 -6.45
CA ARG A 578 26.25 -28.40 -6.20
C ARG A 578 24.90 -28.55 -5.51
N ASN A 579 24.41 -27.51 -4.84
CA ASN A 579 23.17 -27.55 -4.05
C ASN A 579 21.96 -26.92 -4.76
N ILE A 580 22.09 -26.54 -6.03
CA ILE A 580 21.04 -25.97 -6.91
C ILE A 580 20.96 -26.83 -8.16
#